data_AF-A0A3D5AC23-F1
#
_entry.id   AF-A0A3D5AC23-F1
#
_cell.length_a   1.000
_cell.length_b   1.000
_cell.length_c   1.000
_cell.angle_alpha   90.00
_cell.angle_beta   90.00
_cell.angle_gamma   90.00
#
_symmetry.space_group_name_H-M   'P 1'
#
loop_
_entity.id
_entity.type
_entity.pdbx_description
1 polymer ?
#
loop_
_entity_poly.entity_id
_entity_poly.type
_entity_poly.pdbx_seq_one_letter_code
_entity_poly.pdbx_strand_id
1 'polypeptide(L)'
;MAIPKVFYLKIFKGMELTINHQSRFFEQPPSSLEGLMLLEFPEKSKGIAVAINNQVIPKTAWATTPLRHQDSILVISATQGG
;
A
#
# COMPACT_ATOMS: atom_id res chain seq x y z
N MET A 1 9.52 14.77 42.93
CA MET A 1 8.45 13.94 42.33
C MET A 1 8.94 13.50 40.96
N ALA A 2 9.41 12.26 40.82
CA ALA A 2 9.95 11.77 39.56
C ALA A 2 8.80 11.42 38.63
N ILE A 3 8.73 12.07 37.47
CA ILE A 3 7.82 11.68 36.39
C ILE A 3 8.43 10.43 35.76
N PRO A 4 7.78 9.25 35.80
CA PRO A 4 8.38 8.07 35.23
C PRO A 4 8.38 8.22 33.71
N LYS A 5 9.59 8.32 33.14
CA LYS A 5 9.87 8.02 31.73
C LYS A 5 9.59 6.54 31.50
N VAL A 6 8.33 6.14 31.42
CA VAL A 6 7.96 4.92 30.71
C VAL A 6 7.64 5.36 29.30
N PHE A 7 8.71 5.54 28.53
CA PHE A 7 8.67 5.61 27.08
C PHE A 7 8.09 4.27 26.63
N TYR A 8 6.76 4.20 26.43
CA TYR A 8 6.15 3.04 25.83
C TYR A 8 6.86 2.84 24.51
N LEU A 9 7.68 1.79 24.42
CA LEU A 9 8.10 1.23 23.15
C LEU A 9 6.84 0.66 22.50
N LYS A 10 5.97 1.55 21.98
CA LYS A 10 5.03 1.21 20.93
C LYS A 10 5.93 0.75 19.81
N ILE A 11 6.13 -0.56 19.68
CA ILE A 11 6.70 -1.14 18.47
C ILE A 11 5.75 -0.71 17.37
N PHE A 12 6.10 0.36 16.66
CA PHE A 12 5.35 0.81 15.50
C PHE A 12 5.48 -0.29 14.45
N LYS A 13 4.56 -1.26 14.43
CA LYS A 13 4.38 -2.23 13.35
C LYS A 13 3.74 -1.55 12.13
N GLY A 14 4.23 -0.37 11.77
CA GLY A 14 3.78 0.32 10.58
C GLY A 14 4.46 -0.23 9.34
N MET A 15 3.83 -0.02 8.20
CA MET A 15 4.37 -0.37 6.89
C MET A 15 4.61 0.92 6.12
N GLU A 16 5.78 1.06 5.51
CA GLU A 16 6.02 2.10 4.53
C GLU A 16 5.87 1.47 3.15
N LEU A 17 5.11 2.11 2.26
CA LEU A 17 4.92 1.70 0.87
C LEU A 17 5.22 2.90 -0.02
N THR A 18 5.83 2.65 -1.17
CA THR A 18 5.98 3.69 -2.19
C THR A 18 4.88 3.51 -3.24
N ILE A 19 3.91 4.41 -3.30
CA ILE A 19 2.77 4.33 -4.22
C ILE A 19 2.89 5.45 -5.24
N ASN A 20 3.00 5.13 -6.54
CA ASN A 20 3.19 6.11 -7.62
C ASN A 20 4.32 7.11 -7.31
N HIS A 21 5.48 6.59 -6.90
CA HIS A 21 6.68 7.36 -6.52
C HIS A 21 6.54 8.22 -5.24
N GLN A 22 5.44 8.08 -4.49
CA GLN A 22 5.25 8.78 -3.23
C GLN A 22 5.31 7.80 -2.06
N SER A 23 6.16 8.07 -1.07
CA SER A 23 6.16 7.28 0.16
C SER A 23 4.90 7.56 1.01
N ARG A 24 4.37 6.49 1.58
CA ARG A 24 3.20 6.47 2.46
C ARG A 24 3.47 5.53 3.63
N PHE A 25 3.16 5.99 4.83
CA PHE A 25 3.25 5.19 6.04
C PHE A 25 1.86 4.80 6.52
N PHE A 26 1.66 3.51 6.78
CA PHE A 26 0.44 2.93 7.30
C PHE A 26 0.69 2.40 8.70
N GLU A 27 0.06 2.99 9.71
CA GLU A 27 0.07 2.44 11.07
C GLU A 27 -0.61 1.06 11.14
N GLN A 28 -1.65 0.89 10.32
CA GLN A 28 -2.37 -0.37 10.11
C GLN A 28 -2.36 -0.66 8.60
N PRO A 29 -1.42 -1.48 8.11
CA PRO A 29 -1.34 -1.76 6.68
C PRO A 29 -2.55 -2.57 6.21
N PRO A 30 -3.01 -2.34 4.96
CA PRO A 30 -4.00 -3.22 4.35
C PRO A 30 -3.45 -4.64 4.21
N SER A 31 -4.31 -5.64 4.36
CA SER A 31 -3.94 -7.05 4.35
C SER A 31 -3.59 -7.60 2.96
N SER A 32 -3.99 -6.89 1.89
CA SER A 32 -3.78 -7.29 0.51
C SER A 32 -3.68 -6.09 -0.42
N LEU A 33 -3.23 -6.35 -1.65
CA LEU A 33 -3.23 -5.37 -2.73
C LEU A 33 -4.64 -4.82 -3.01
N GLU A 34 -5.68 -5.68 -2.98
CA GLU A 34 -7.06 -5.23 -3.14
C GLU A 34 -7.49 -4.26 -2.03
N GLY A 35 -7.14 -4.56 -0.77
CA GLY A 35 -7.43 -3.66 0.35
C GLY A 35 -6.77 -2.30 0.20
N LEU A 36 -5.52 -2.27 -0.29
CA LEU A 36 -4.84 -1.01 -0.59
C LEU A 36 -5.55 -0.24 -1.71
N MET A 37 -5.96 -0.92 -2.79
CA MET A 37 -6.63 -0.27 -3.92
C MET A 37 -7.96 0.35 -3.51
N LEU A 38 -8.74 -0.31 -2.64
CA LEU A 38 -9.97 0.24 -2.09
C LEU A 38 -9.73 1.46 -1.20
N LEU A 39 -8.62 1.47 -0.47
CA LEU A 39 -8.26 2.57 0.44
C LEU A 39 -7.77 3.81 -0.30
N GLU A 40 -6.80 3.65 -1.21
CA GLU A 40 -6.12 4.77 -1.89
C GLU A 40 -6.82 5.18 -3.19
N PHE A 41 -7.58 4.28 -3.81
CA PHE A 41 -8.19 4.47 -5.13
C PHE A 41 -9.65 3.97 -5.18
N PRO A 42 -10.55 4.43 -4.27
CA PRO A 42 -11.92 3.90 -4.15
C PRO A 42 -12.77 4.03 -5.42
N GLU A 43 -12.58 5.11 -6.19
CA GLU A 43 -13.33 5.39 -7.43
C GLU A 43 -12.85 4.58 -8.65
N LYS A 44 -11.77 3.81 -8.47
CA LYS A 44 -10.94 3.30 -9.56
C LYS A 44 -11.13 1.77 -9.68
N SER A 45 -12.24 1.38 -10.29
CA SER A 45 -12.67 -0.03 -10.39
C SER A 45 -12.32 -0.72 -11.72
N LYS A 46 -12.02 0.04 -12.78
CA LYS A 46 -11.77 -0.44 -14.15
C LYS A 46 -10.58 0.26 -14.80
N GLY A 47 -9.96 -0.41 -15.77
CA GLY A 47 -8.89 0.18 -16.60
C GLY A 47 -7.58 0.42 -15.86
N ILE A 48 -7.31 -0.36 -14.81
CA ILE A 48 -6.11 -0.21 -13.96
C ILE A 48 -5.35 -1.52 -13.94
N ALA A 49 -4.05 -1.42 -14.19
CA ALA A 49 -3.06 -2.43 -13.86
C ALA A 49 -2.25 -1.95 -12.65
N VAL A 50 -1.77 -2.89 -11.85
CA VAL A 50 -0.90 -2.58 -10.71
C VAL A 50 0.34 -3.44 -10.79
N ALA A 51 1.50 -2.82 -10.59
CA ALA A 51 2.76 -3.52 -10.45
C ALA A 51 3.31 -3.35 -9.03
N ILE A 52 3.83 -4.43 -8.45
CA ILE A 52 4.59 -4.43 -7.20
C ILE A 52 6.04 -4.77 -7.55
N ASN A 53 6.99 -3.94 -7.15
CA ASN A 53 8.42 -4.15 -7.39
C ASN A 53 8.72 -4.50 -8.86
N ASN A 54 8.16 -3.70 -9.78
CA ASN A 54 8.27 -3.85 -11.23
C ASN A 54 7.60 -5.12 -11.82
N GLN A 55 6.86 -5.88 -11.03
CA GLN A 55 6.10 -7.04 -11.49
C GLN A 55 4.60 -6.74 -11.52
N VAL A 56 3.98 -6.85 -12.69
CA VAL A 56 2.52 -6.69 -12.84
C VAL A 56 1.79 -7.81 -12.09
N ILE A 57 0.84 -7.44 -11.23
CA ILE A 57 0.01 -8.38 -10.49
C ILE A 57 -1.35 -8.49 -11.19
N PRO A 58 -1.74 -9.69 -11.68
CA PRO A 58 -3.05 -9.91 -12.29
C PRO A 58 -4.18 -9.55 -11.33
N LYS A 59 -5.25 -8.93 -11.83
CA LYS A 59 -6.39 -8.49 -11.01
C LYS A 59 -7.00 -9.61 -10.16
N THR A 60 -7.04 -10.84 -10.70
CA THR A 60 -7.52 -12.04 -10.00
C THR A 60 -6.68 -12.42 -8.78
N ALA A 61 -5.43 -11.95 -8.68
CA ALA A 61 -4.53 -12.20 -7.55
C ALA A 61 -4.53 -11.08 -6.51
N TRP A 62 -5.22 -9.95 -6.73
CA TRP A 62 -5.12 -8.79 -5.83
C TRP A 62 -5.60 -9.09 -4.41
N ALA A 63 -6.70 -9.83 -4.28
CA ALA A 63 -7.26 -10.22 -2.98
C ALA A 63 -6.29 -11.08 -2.14
N THR A 64 -5.42 -11.85 -2.80
CA THR A 64 -4.51 -12.82 -2.17
C THR A 64 -3.04 -12.39 -2.20
N THR A 65 -2.72 -11.25 -2.81
CA THR A 65 -1.35 -10.72 -2.85
C THR A 65 -1.08 -9.90 -1.59
N PRO A 66 -0.25 -10.38 -0.65
CA PRO A 66 0.11 -9.61 0.53
C PRO A 66 1.08 -8.48 0.17
N LEU A 67 1.01 -7.39 0.92
CA LEU A 67 1.97 -6.29 0.81
C LEU A 67 3.06 -6.42 1.87
N ARG A 68 4.27 -5.99 1.53
CA ARG A 68 5.43 -6.00 2.40
C ARG A 68 5.93 -4.59 2.62
N HIS A 69 6.59 -4.40 3.77
CA HIS A 69 7.30 -3.15 4.05
C HIS A 69 8.28 -2.85 2.92
N GLN A 70 8.28 -1.58 2.48
CA GLN A 70 9.06 -1.03 1.37
C GLN A 70 8.69 -1.52 -0.04
N ASP A 71 7.54 -2.18 -0.22
CA ASP A 71 7.07 -2.49 -1.57
C ASP A 71 6.85 -1.20 -2.38
N SER A 72 7.31 -1.23 -3.63
CA SER A 72 7.08 -0.19 -4.62
C SER A 72 5.89 -0.57 -5.48
N ILE A 73 4.83 0.23 -5.42
CA ILE A 73 3.55 0.00 -6.03
C ILE A 73 3.32 1.07 -7.10
N LEU A 74 3.18 0.63 -8.34
CA LEU A 74 2.86 1.49 -9.46
C LEU A 74 1.44 1.18 -9.94
N VAL A 75 0.57 2.18 -9.89
CA VAL A 75 -0.81 2.10 -10.37
C VAL A 75 -0.89 2.73 -11.75
N ILE A 76 -1.12 1.89 -12.75
CA ILE A 76 -1.15 2.24 -14.16
C ILE A 76 -2.61 2.32 -14.58
N SER A 77 -3.15 3.52 -14.77
CA SER A 77 -4.49 3.69 -15.35
C SER A 77 -4.39 4.02 -16.84
N ALA A 78 -5.26 3.41 -17.64
CA ALA A 78 -5.46 3.77 -19.04
C ALA A 78 -6.19 5.12 -19.14
N THR A 79 -5.50 6.22 -18.83
CA THR A 79 -5.96 7.58 -19.13
C THR A 79 -5.32 8.15 -20.39
N GLN A 80 -4.58 7.34 -21.17
CA GLN A 80 -4.07 7.72 -22.48
C GLN A 80 -4.42 6.64 -23.49
N GLY A 81 -5.57 6.82 -24.15
CA GLY A 81 -5.91 6.13 -25.38
C GLY A 81 -6.26 7.19 -26.42
N GLY A 82 -5.48 7.22 -27.51
CA GLY A 82 -5.64 8.12 -28.67
C GLY A 82 -4.39 8.91 -28.96
#